data_AF-A0A8X6QRB4-F1
#
_entry.id   AF-A0A8X6QRB4-F1
#
_cell.length_a   1.000
_cell.length_b   1.000
_cell.length_c   1.000
_cell.angle_alpha   90.00
_cell.angle_beta   90.00
_cell.angle_gamma   90.00
#
_symmetry.space_group_name_H-M   'P 1'
#
loop_
_entity.id
_entity.type
_entity.pdbx_description
1 polymer ?
#
loop_
_entity_poly.entity_id
_entity_poly.type
_entity_poly.pdbx_seq_one_letter_code
_entity_poly.pdbx_strand_id
1 'polypeptide(L)'
;MKDVSEVSFYEYQSFIDDAQRTNAAKAYLVPAEDRPNLDILPNAFVRKVIIENGQATGVEYEFDGHKEKVKAKKEVILSAGAINTPQILMLSGIGPQAQLRKYKIPLVADLPVGKNLQDHFCASLDYEMDPSIPDNDAQLSNQENVLTYICNRSGPLGAPAFLSATGFINLESKNPKSNPDYELYVAEVSYQMLKEQSFLIHMYEPTQKAALSSLHSECMSTKSRGLLSCNQTILRTPSTKYRSNYYSNPDDLLWKSERCKGTEVADASVMPSIPSGNTFVPTVMIGEKAAAVKQTINCVKDDPHCYDEDKALENFNETVSFKNNPYTISIPWKKNCNQLGDNYYVAEKRLKGLERKMKFDNSLYLKYRDILNEYLEQDIVEKVSDTSKPLNKPVYYLPHQAVYEEERIQWDFQDDSLSIETAWVTEFLKRKKNTKRFILQTAGKMYDPLGLIMPFTVRLKFLLRKLWLMKLPWDAELPSDLNDEWSQWC
;
A
#
# COMPACT_ATOMS: atom_id res chain seq x y z
N MET A 1 -33.87 32.40 -20.20
CA MET A 1 -32.47 32.05 -19.89
C MET A 1 -32.55 30.93 -18.86
N LYS A 2 -32.10 29.72 -19.21
CA LYS A 2 -32.14 28.56 -18.30
C LYS A 2 -31.11 28.76 -17.18
N ASP A 3 -31.53 28.48 -15.95
CA ASP A 3 -30.66 28.42 -14.78
C ASP A 3 -29.49 27.46 -15.05
N VAL A 4 -28.27 27.92 -14.86
CA VAL A 4 -27.04 27.14 -15.11
C VAL A 4 -26.68 26.30 -13.87
N SER A 5 -27.69 25.80 -13.14
CA SER A 5 -27.54 25.01 -11.92
C SER A 5 -27.85 23.52 -12.11
N GLU A 6 -28.14 23.08 -13.34
CA GLU A 6 -28.41 21.67 -13.63
C GLU A 6 -27.10 20.92 -13.94
N VAL A 7 -26.73 19.98 -13.07
CA VAL A 7 -25.67 19.01 -13.35
C VAL A 7 -26.24 17.95 -14.27
N SER A 8 -25.72 17.85 -15.49
CA SER A 8 -26.09 16.79 -16.42
C SER A 8 -25.18 15.59 -16.22
N PHE A 9 -25.79 14.43 -15.96
CA PHE A 9 -25.12 13.15 -16.00
C PHE A 9 -25.34 12.48 -17.35
N TYR A 10 -24.35 11.72 -17.78
CA TYR A 10 -24.41 10.88 -18.97
C TYR A 10 -23.77 9.53 -18.70
N GLU A 11 -24.09 8.57 -19.55
CA GLU A 11 -23.53 7.22 -19.47
C GLU A 11 -22.00 7.27 -19.63
N TYR A 12 -21.30 6.55 -18.76
CA TYR A 12 -19.85 6.58 -18.75
C TYR A 12 -19.27 6.01 -20.05
N GLN A 13 -18.56 6.84 -20.79
CA GLN A 13 -17.82 6.38 -21.97
C GLN A 13 -16.48 5.80 -21.54
N SER A 14 -16.23 4.57 -21.94
CA SER A 14 -15.02 3.84 -21.62
C SER A 14 -14.27 3.41 -22.87
N PHE A 15 -12.98 3.08 -22.72
CA PHE A 15 -12.17 2.57 -23.82
C PHE A 15 -12.51 1.10 -24.09
N ILE A 16 -13.63 0.89 -24.78
CA ILE A 16 -14.18 -0.40 -25.14
C ILE A 16 -14.40 -0.45 -26.66
N ASP A 17 -13.97 -1.54 -27.29
CA ASP A 17 -14.27 -1.87 -28.68
C ASP A 17 -14.75 -3.33 -28.74
N ASP A 18 -15.86 -3.58 -29.44
CA ASP A 18 -16.54 -4.88 -29.46
C ASP A 18 -16.72 -5.51 -28.05
N ALA A 19 -17.22 -4.70 -27.10
CA ALA A 19 -17.42 -5.07 -25.70
C ALA A 19 -16.15 -5.56 -24.97
N GLN A 20 -14.96 -5.26 -25.49
CA GLN A 20 -13.69 -5.60 -24.87
C GLN A 20 -12.91 -4.35 -24.53
N ARG A 21 -12.18 -4.39 -23.41
CA ARG A 21 -11.21 -3.35 -23.06
C ARG A 21 -10.23 -3.13 -24.21
N THR A 22 -10.08 -1.88 -24.61
CA THR A 22 -9.14 -1.44 -25.63
C THR A 22 -8.19 -0.43 -25.01
N ASN A 23 -6.93 -0.83 -24.86
CA ASN A 23 -5.86 0.07 -24.40
C ASN A 23 -5.05 0.59 -25.61
N ALA A 24 -4.14 1.53 -25.36
CA ALA A 24 -3.30 2.10 -26.41
C ALA A 24 -2.47 1.05 -27.17
N ALA A 25 -2.03 -0.03 -26.51
CA ALA A 25 -1.29 -1.09 -27.17
C ALA A 25 -2.17 -1.87 -28.17
N LYS A 26 -3.37 -2.29 -27.77
CA LYS A 26 -4.34 -2.97 -28.65
C LYS A 26 -4.77 -2.08 -29.81
N ALA A 27 -4.96 -0.79 -29.56
CA ALA A 27 -5.43 0.16 -30.58
C ALA A 27 -4.35 0.55 -31.61
N TYR A 28 -3.08 0.70 -31.18
CA TYR A 28 -2.04 1.30 -32.02
C TYR A 28 -0.79 0.42 -32.22
N LEU A 29 -0.41 -0.38 -31.22
CA LEU A 29 0.82 -1.16 -31.25
C LEU A 29 0.61 -2.52 -31.93
N VAL A 30 -0.39 -3.28 -31.50
CA VAL A 30 -0.72 -4.61 -32.07
C VAL A 30 -0.97 -4.53 -33.59
N PRO A 31 -1.75 -3.57 -34.13
CA PRO A 31 -1.94 -3.46 -35.58
C PRO A 31 -0.67 -3.03 -36.35
N ALA A 32 0.39 -2.61 -35.66
CA ALA A 32 1.63 -2.11 -36.24
C ALA A 32 2.84 -3.01 -35.97
N GLU A 33 2.68 -4.09 -35.20
CA GLU A 33 3.81 -4.89 -34.67
C GLU A 33 4.61 -5.61 -35.76
N ASP A 34 3.96 -5.99 -36.87
CA ASP A 34 4.62 -6.65 -38.01
C ASP A 34 5.34 -5.69 -38.96
N ARG A 35 5.34 -4.37 -38.69
CA ARG A 35 6.00 -3.41 -39.57
C ARG A 35 7.51 -3.62 -39.54
N PRO A 36 8.19 -3.77 -40.69
CA PRO A 36 9.62 -4.09 -40.74
C PRO A 36 10.54 -2.97 -40.23
N ASN A 37 9.99 -1.79 -39.94
CA ASN A 37 10.70 -0.64 -39.42
C ASN A 37 10.34 -0.30 -37.96
N LEU A 38 9.71 -1.23 -37.24
CA LEU A 38 9.35 -1.10 -35.83
C LEU A 38 9.86 -2.32 -35.05
N ASP A 39 10.73 -2.08 -34.09
CA ASP A 39 11.15 -3.09 -33.12
C ASP A 39 10.45 -2.84 -31.78
N ILE A 40 9.78 -3.85 -31.23
CA ILE A 40 9.12 -3.81 -29.93
C ILE A 40 9.85 -4.77 -29.00
N LEU A 41 10.44 -4.23 -27.93
CA LEU A 41 11.17 -5.01 -26.95
C LEU A 41 10.44 -4.99 -25.59
N PRO A 42 9.56 -5.96 -25.30
CA PRO A 42 8.91 -6.07 -24.00
C PRO A 42 9.94 -6.44 -22.92
N ASN A 43 9.61 -6.19 -21.64
CA ASN A 43 10.48 -6.50 -20.50
C ASN A 43 11.86 -5.81 -20.49
N ALA A 44 12.10 -4.85 -21.38
CA ALA A 44 13.27 -3.99 -21.39
C ALA A 44 13.06 -2.78 -20.49
N PHE A 45 13.81 -2.72 -19.39
CA PHE A 45 13.64 -1.71 -18.37
C PHE A 45 14.68 -0.58 -18.51
N VAL A 46 14.26 0.58 -19.00
CA VAL A 46 15.15 1.73 -19.26
C VAL A 46 15.70 2.32 -17.96
N ARG A 47 17.02 2.51 -17.91
CA ARG A 47 17.74 3.03 -16.73
C ARG A 47 18.16 4.49 -16.88
N LYS A 48 18.58 4.90 -18.08
CA LYS A 48 18.94 6.28 -18.41
C LYS A 48 19.02 6.50 -19.92
N VAL A 49 18.92 7.76 -20.31
CA VAL A 49 19.32 8.25 -21.62
C VAL A 49 20.83 8.49 -21.61
N ILE A 50 21.49 8.10 -22.70
CA ILE A 50 22.92 8.34 -22.92
C ILE A 50 23.04 9.71 -23.59
N ILE A 51 23.73 10.64 -22.93
CA ILE A 51 23.99 11.99 -23.45
C ILE A 51 25.48 12.16 -23.73
N GLU A 52 25.81 12.55 -24.95
CA GLU A 52 27.18 12.83 -25.39
C GLU A 52 27.22 14.21 -26.05
N ASN A 53 28.10 15.10 -25.59
CA ASN A 53 28.24 16.48 -26.11
C ASN A 53 26.92 17.27 -26.17
N GLY A 54 26.02 17.05 -25.19
CA GLY A 54 24.71 17.70 -25.12
C GLY A 54 23.64 17.09 -26.02
N GLN A 55 23.92 15.98 -26.72
CA GLN A 55 22.97 15.27 -27.57
C GLN A 55 22.60 13.91 -26.98
N ALA A 56 21.33 13.54 -27.05
CA ALA A 56 20.88 12.18 -26.72
C ALA A 56 21.28 11.20 -27.83
N THR A 57 22.17 10.26 -27.52
CA THR A 57 22.73 9.30 -28.49
C THR A 57 22.21 7.88 -28.31
N GLY A 58 21.41 7.62 -27.29
CA GLY A 58 20.82 6.31 -27.05
C GLY A 58 20.20 6.15 -25.66
N VAL A 59 19.88 4.92 -25.30
CA VAL A 59 19.41 4.56 -23.95
C VAL A 59 20.16 3.33 -23.43
N GLU A 60 20.38 3.32 -22.13
CA GLU A 60 20.82 2.14 -21.37
C GLU A 60 19.59 1.51 -20.72
N TYR A 61 19.41 0.20 -20.89
CA TYR A 61 18.27 -0.54 -20.38
C TYR A 61 18.72 -1.89 -19.81
N GLU A 62 17.85 -2.54 -19.04
CA GLU A 62 18.06 -3.88 -18.51
C GLU A 62 17.13 -4.86 -19.22
N PHE A 63 17.68 -5.96 -19.71
CA PHE A 63 16.94 -7.00 -20.42
C PHE A 63 17.55 -8.36 -20.04
N ASP A 64 16.70 -9.32 -19.67
CA ASP A 64 17.10 -10.64 -19.16
C ASP A 64 18.18 -10.59 -18.05
N GLY A 65 18.09 -9.60 -17.16
CA GLY A 65 19.03 -9.41 -16.04
C GLY A 65 20.37 -8.79 -16.45
N HIS A 66 20.58 -8.50 -17.73
CA HIS A 66 21.79 -7.87 -18.26
C HIS A 66 21.56 -6.40 -18.58
N LYS A 67 22.61 -5.59 -18.45
CA LYS A 67 22.57 -4.18 -18.87
C LYS A 67 23.00 -4.06 -20.31
N GLU A 68 22.12 -3.51 -21.13
CA GLU A 68 22.30 -3.33 -22.56
C GLU A 68 22.21 -1.85 -22.95
N LYS A 69 22.67 -1.54 -24.15
CA LYS A 69 22.61 -0.19 -24.72
C LYS A 69 22.12 -0.24 -26.16
N VAL A 70 21.23 0.68 -26.52
CA VAL A 70 20.82 0.90 -27.91
C VAL A 70 21.10 2.35 -28.30
N LYS A 71 21.62 2.53 -29.52
CA LYS A 71 21.94 3.85 -30.07
C LYS A 71 20.78 4.42 -30.87
N ALA A 72 20.53 5.71 -30.70
CA ALA A 72 19.56 6.47 -31.48
C ALA A 72 20.28 7.32 -32.54
N LYS A 73 19.86 7.22 -33.81
CA LYS A 73 20.44 8.02 -34.91
C LYS A 73 19.86 9.43 -35.01
N LYS A 74 18.62 9.62 -34.53
CA LYS A 74 17.89 10.89 -34.64
C LYS A 74 17.52 11.44 -33.27
N GLU A 75 16.62 10.74 -32.57
CA GLU A 75 15.98 11.25 -31.36
C GLU A 75 15.73 10.12 -30.36
N VAL A 76 15.58 10.49 -29.09
CA VAL A 76 15.09 9.64 -28.01
C VAL A 76 13.85 10.31 -27.43
N ILE A 77 12.72 9.60 -27.41
CA ILE A 77 11.45 10.09 -26.87
C ILE A 77 11.13 9.31 -25.59
N LEU A 78 10.98 10.00 -24.46
CA LEU A 78 10.62 9.37 -23.19
C LEU A 78 9.10 9.41 -22.96
N SER A 79 8.49 8.23 -22.87
CA SER A 79 7.06 8.05 -22.61
C SER A 79 6.81 7.15 -21.39
N ALA A 80 7.65 7.27 -20.34
CA ALA A 80 7.62 6.41 -19.16
C ALA A 80 6.60 6.87 -18.08
N GLY A 81 5.65 7.75 -18.44
CA GLY A 81 4.65 8.29 -17.52
C GLY A 81 5.18 9.38 -16.57
N ALA A 82 4.26 10.03 -15.86
CA ALA A 82 4.54 11.19 -15.00
C ALA A 82 5.51 10.88 -13.84
N ILE A 83 5.60 9.62 -13.42
CA ILE A 83 6.44 9.18 -12.30
C ILE A 83 7.86 8.79 -12.75
N ASN A 84 7.98 7.93 -13.77
CA ASN A 84 9.30 7.38 -14.14
C ASN A 84 10.08 8.28 -15.10
N THR A 85 9.42 9.05 -15.97
CA THR A 85 10.12 9.96 -16.91
C THR A 85 11.05 10.95 -16.18
N PRO A 86 10.61 11.67 -15.11
CA PRO A 86 11.50 12.52 -14.35
C PRO A 86 12.68 11.77 -13.71
N GLN A 87 12.48 10.53 -13.25
CA GLN A 87 13.55 9.72 -12.67
C GLN A 87 14.60 9.35 -13.72
N ILE A 88 14.17 8.90 -14.90
CA ILE A 88 15.08 8.58 -16.03
C ILE A 88 15.88 9.81 -16.41
N LEU A 89 15.24 10.98 -16.55
CA LEU A 89 15.93 12.25 -16.85
C LEU A 89 16.98 12.59 -15.78
N MET A 90 16.62 12.50 -14.50
CA MET A 90 17.54 12.79 -13.41
C MET A 90 18.74 11.83 -13.40
N LEU A 91 18.54 10.52 -13.61
CA LEU A 91 19.66 9.57 -13.74
C LEU A 91 20.48 9.74 -15.02
N SER A 92 19.94 10.45 -16.01
CA SER A 92 20.66 10.86 -17.22
C SER A 92 21.44 12.17 -17.02
N GLY A 93 21.44 12.73 -15.80
CA GLY A 93 22.12 13.99 -15.49
C GLY A 93 21.30 15.25 -15.78
N ILE A 94 20.00 15.12 -16.06
CA ILE A 94 19.11 16.23 -16.41
C ILE A 94 18.10 16.42 -15.27
N GLY A 95 18.30 17.45 -14.46
CA GLY A 95 17.46 17.72 -13.29
C GLY A 95 18.13 18.64 -12.26
N PRO A 96 17.52 18.84 -11.09
CA PRO A 96 18.01 19.82 -10.13
C PRO A 96 19.44 19.50 -9.67
N GLN A 97 20.38 20.41 -9.90
CA GLN A 97 21.82 20.17 -9.67
C GLN A 97 22.12 19.70 -8.25
N ALA A 98 21.47 20.28 -7.23
CA ALA A 98 21.66 19.88 -5.83
C ALA A 98 21.31 18.40 -5.59
N GLN A 99 20.28 17.91 -6.26
CA GLN A 99 19.82 16.54 -6.13
C GLN A 99 20.72 15.57 -6.90
N LEU A 100 21.17 15.95 -8.10
CA LEU A 100 22.11 15.16 -8.90
C LEU A 100 23.46 15.00 -8.18
N ARG A 101 23.97 16.10 -7.59
CA ARG A 101 25.19 16.11 -6.78
C ARG A 101 25.09 15.15 -5.59
N LYS A 102 23.95 15.12 -4.89
CA LYS A 102 23.70 14.22 -3.76
C LYS A 102 23.93 12.75 -4.13
N TYR A 103 23.58 12.36 -5.36
CA TYR A 103 23.68 10.99 -5.83
C TYR A 103 24.90 10.74 -6.74
N LYS A 104 25.85 11.68 -6.78
CA LYS A 104 27.06 11.62 -7.61
C LYS A 104 26.74 11.38 -9.10
N ILE A 105 25.60 11.87 -9.56
CA ILE A 105 25.20 11.80 -10.96
C ILE A 105 25.86 12.98 -11.69
N PRO A 106 26.63 12.74 -12.77
CA PRO A 106 27.20 13.81 -13.57
C PRO A 106 26.13 14.76 -14.10
N LEU A 107 26.35 16.06 -13.92
CA LEU A 107 25.41 17.08 -14.39
C LEU A 107 25.54 17.25 -15.90
N VAL A 108 24.43 17.07 -16.60
CA VAL A 108 24.26 17.41 -18.01
C VAL A 108 23.53 18.76 -18.12
N ALA A 109 22.42 18.92 -17.42
CA ALA A 109 21.64 20.16 -17.40
C ALA A 109 20.92 20.36 -16.06
N ASP A 110 21.03 21.57 -15.51
CA ASP A 110 20.33 21.97 -14.29
C ASP A 110 18.93 22.48 -14.62
N LEU A 111 17.93 21.60 -14.51
CA LEU A 111 16.54 21.88 -14.85
C LEU A 111 15.61 21.49 -13.70
N PRO A 112 14.43 22.11 -13.55
CA PRO A 112 13.49 21.82 -12.46
C PRO A 112 12.70 20.51 -12.65
N VAL A 113 13.37 19.45 -13.13
CA VAL A 113 12.78 18.12 -13.35
C VAL A 113 12.25 17.55 -12.04
N GLY A 114 11.03 16.99 -12.11
CA GLY A 114 10.32 16.43 -10.96
C GLY A 114 9.41 17.40 -10.22
N LYS A 115 9.46 18.70 -10.50
CA LYS A 115 8.48 19.68 -9.96
C LYS A 115 7.14 19.60 -10.71
N ASN A 116 6.12 20.25 -10.14
CA ASN A 116 4.81 20.47 -10.75
C ASN A 116 4.04 19.16 -11.00
N LEU A 117 4.24 18.15 -10.13
CA LEU A 117 3.40 16.96 -10.14
C LEU A 117 1.97 17.36 -9.76
N GLN A 118 1.02 16.89 -10.56
CA GLN A 118 -0.40 17.14 -10.39
C GLN A 118 -1.12 15.81 -10.49
N ASP A 119 -2.20 15.71 -9.74
CA ASP A 119 -3.08 14.57 -9.73
C ASP A 119 -4.46 15.07 -9.28
N HIS A 120 -5.50 14.31 -9.57
CA HIS A 120 -6.84 14.57 -9.06
C HIS A 120 -6.97 13.86 -7.72
N PHE A 121 -7.59 14.52 -6.74
CA PHE A 121 -7.99 13.84 -5.52
C PHE A 121 -9.50 13.63 -5.53
N CYS A 122 -9.92 12.49 -5.01
CA CYS A 122 -11.31 12.06 -4.99
C CYS A 122 -11.84 12.02 -3.56
N ALA A 123 -13.10 12.39 -3.39
CA ALA A 123 -13.91 12.05 -2.22
C ALA A 123 -15.09 11.17 -2.64
N SER A 124 -15.51 10.23 -1.81
CA SER A 124 -16.67 9.38 -2.07
C SER A 124 -17.78 9.61 -1.05
N LEU A 125 -19.02 9.45 -1.51
CA LEU A 125 -20.22 9.31 -0.69
C LEU A 125 -20.83 7.94 -1.00
N ASP A 126 -20.88 7.06 -0.01
CA ASP A 126 -21.30 5.68 -0.21
C ASP A 126 -22.73 5.46 0.27
N TYR A 127 -23.51 4.74 -0.52
CA TYR A 127 -24.91 4.40 -0.27
C TYR A 127 -25.10 2.90 -0.31
N GLU A 128 -25.75 2.33 0.70
CA GLU A 128 -26.09 0.90 0.70
C GLU A 128 -27.10 0.59 -0.40
N MET A 129 -26.80 -0.42 -1.22
CA MET A 129 -27.69 -0.90 -2.27
C MET A 129 -28.77 -1.82 -1.71
N ASP A 130 -29.94 -1.84 -2.35
CA ASP A 130 -30.98 -2.83 -2.06
C ASP A 130 -30.43 -4.24 -2.36
N PRO A 131 -30.37 -5.16 -1.37
CA PRO A 131 -29.82 -6.51 -1.58
C PRO A 131 -30.59 -7.37 -2.59
N SER A 132 -31.81 -6.98 -2.97
CA SER A 132 -32.58 -7.64 -4.04
C SER A 132 -32.06 -7.33 -5.44
N ILE A 133 -31.23 -6.30 -5.60
CA ILE A 133 -30.61 -5.93 -6.88
C ILE A 133 -29.29 -6.72 -6.99
N PRO A 134 -29.06 -7.47 -8.08
CA PRO A 134 -27.79 -8.15 -8.29
C PRO A 134 -26.65 -7.14 -8.44
N ASP A 135 -25.66 -7.22 -7.55
CA ASP A 135 -24.43 -6.45 -7.64
C ASP A 135 -23.51 -6.95 -8.77
N ASN A 136 -22.43 -6.21 -9.04
CA ASN A 136 -21.50 -6.50 -10.12
C ASN A 136 -20.92 -7.91 -10.02
N ASP A 137 -20.56 -8.38 -8.83
CA ASP A 137 -20.00 -9.73 -8.69
C ASP A 137 -21.05 -10.82 -8.94
N ALA A 138 -22.29 -10.62 -8.48
CA ALA A 138 -23.40 -11.50 -8.83
C ALA A 138 -23.66 -11.52 -10.34
N GLN A 139 -23.54 -10.37 -11.02
CA GLN A 139 -23.71 -10.28 -12.47
C GLN A 139 -22.55 -10.96 -13.24
N LEU A 140 -21.31 -10.81 -12.76
CA LEU A 140 -20.11 -11.39 -13.36
C LEU A 140 -20.01 -12.91 -13.16
N SER A 141 -20.53 -13.42 -12.04
CA SER A 141 -20.56 -14.87 -11.74
C SER A 141 -21.79 -15.60 -12.31
N ASN A 142 -22.76 -14.87 -12.85
CA ASN A 142 -23.94 -15.47 -13.48
C ASN A 142 -23.58 -16.14 -14.81
N GLN A 143 -23.84 -17.45 -14.91
CA GLN A 143 -23.49 -18.26 -16.08
C GLN A 143 -24.18 -17.80 -17.38
N GLU A 144 -25.43 -17.33 -17.31
CA GLU A 144 -26.16 -16.83 -18.48
C GLU A 144 -25.54 -15.51 -18.99
N ASN A 145 -25.11 -14.63 -18.09
CA ASN A 145 -24.39 -13.40 -18.47
C ASN A 145 -23.03 -13.73 -19.11
N VAL A 146 -22.31 -14.70 -18.56
CA VAL A 146 -21.05 -15.19 -19.13
C VAL A 146 -21.27 -15.76 -20.53
N LEU A 147 -22.28 -16.62 -20.70
CA LEU A 147 -22.64 -17.19 -22.00
C LEU A 147 -23.07 -16.10 -22.99
N THR A 148 -23.85 -15.12 -22.55
CA THR A 148 -24.30 -13.99 -23.39
C THR A 148 -23.11 -13.18 -23.90
N TYR A 149 -22.13 -12.90 -23.03
CA TYR A 149 -20.92 -12.20 -23.42
C TYR A 149 -20.06 -13.01 -24.40
N ILE A 150 -19.87 -14.31 -24.15
CA ILE A 150 -19.10 -15.20 -25.04
C ILE A 150 -19.75 -15.31 -26.41
N CYS A 151 -21.07 -15.51 -26.47
CA CYS A 151 -21.80 -15.72 -27.72
C CYS A 151 -21.99 -14.43 -28.51
N ASN A 152 -22.34 -13.34 -27.84
CA ASN A 152 -22.90 -12.15 -28.48
C ASN A 152 -22.13 -10.86 -28.18
N ARG A 153 -21.03 -10.90 -27.42
CA ARG A 153 -20.27 -9.69 -27.02
C ARG A 153 -21.17 -8.61 -26.43
N SER A 154 -22.09 -9.02 -25.57
CA SER A 154 -23.10 -8.14 -24.96
C SER A 154 -23.41 -8.58 -23.53
N GLY A 155 -24.25 -7.80 -22.85
CA GLY A 155 -24.58 -8.02 -21.44
C GLY A 155 -23.56 -7.39 -20.48
N PRO A 156 -23.73 -7.62 -19.17
CA PRO A 156 -23.00 -6.88 -18.13
C PRO A 156 -21.47 -6.98 -18.19
N LEU A 157 -20.93 -8.12 -18.65
CA LEU A 157 -19.48 -8.32 -18.79
C LEU A 157 -18.86 -7.45 -19.90
N GLY A 158 -19.67 -6.96 -20.83
CA GLY A 158 -19.25 -6.09 -21.93
C GLY A 158 -19.38 -4.60 -21.61
N ALA A 159 -20.01 -4.25 -20.50
CA ALA A 159 -20.17 -2.88 -20.04
C ALA A 159 -18.90 -2.39 -19.32
N PRO A 160 -18.71 -1.07 -19.18
CA PRO A 160 -17.76 -0.53 -18.22
C PRO A 160 -18.11 -0.98 -16.80
N ALA A 161 -17.56 -2.12 -16.40
CA ALA A 161 -17.69 -2.61 -15.04
C ALA A 161 -17.24 -1.52 -14.07
N PHE A 162 -18.00 -1.35 -12.98
CA PHE A 162 -17.81 -0.37 -11.91
C PHE A 162 -18.28 1.05 -12.13
N LEU A 163 -18.51 1.57 -13.36
CA LEU A 163 -18.88 2.99 -13.56
C LEU A 163 -20.17 3.12 -14.37
N SER A 164 -21.21 3.70 -13.78
CA SER A 164 -22.55 3.78 -14.39
C SER A 164 -22.85 5.13 -15.03
N ALA A 165 -22.45 6.22 -14.37
CA ALA A 165 -22.69 7.57 -14.84
C ALA A 165 -21.54 8.50 -14.49
N THR A 166 -21.30 9.49 -15.33
CA THR A 166 -20.41 10.61 -15.02
C THR A 166 -21.07 11.94 -15.37
N GLY A 167 -20.65 13.00 -14.68
CA GLY A 167 -21.12 14.35 -14.87
C GLY A 167 -20.03 15.34 -14.50
N PHE A 168 -20.07 16.52 -15.11
CA PHE A 168 -19.12 17.59 -14.81
C PHE A 168 -19.84 18.81 -14.24
N ILE A 169 -19.24 19.43 -13.23
CA ILE A 169 -19.81 20.61 -12.57
C ILE A 169 -18.78 21.74 -12.46
N ASN A 170 -19.27 22.95 -12.70
CA ASN A 170 -18.58 24.20 -12.37
C ASN A 170 -19.28 24.82 -11.16
N LEU A 171 -18.54 25.02 -10.07
CA LEU A 171 -19.06 25.68 -8.88
C LEU A 171 -18.81 27.18 -8.90
N GLU A 172 -17.68 27.62 -9.48
CA GLU A 172 -17.28 29.03 -9.46
C GLU A 172 -17.63 29.77 -10.76
N SER A 173 -17.48 29.10 -11.92
CA SER A 173 -17.66 29.73 -13.23
C SER A 173 -19.06 29.47 -13.80
N LYS A 174 -19.79 30.55 -14.12
CA LYS A 174 -21.03 30.50 -14.91
C LYS A 174 -20.80 30.42 -16.42
N ASN A 175 -19.54 30.45 -16.87
CA ASN A 175 -19.20 30.33 -18.28
C ASN A 175 -19.22 28.85 -18.67
N PRO A 176 -20.14 28.40 -19.56
CA PRO A 176 -20.21 26.99 -19.97
C PRO A 176 -18.98 26.50 -20.76
N LYS A 177 -18.06 27.40 -21.15
CA LYS A 177 -16.79 27.06 -21.79
C LYS A 177 -15.60 26.97 -20.83
N SER A 178 -15.77 27.21 -19.53
CA SER A 178 -14.69 26.99 -18.58
C SER A 178 -14.45 25.50 -18.38
N ASN A 179 -13.20 25.14 -18.06
CA ASN A 179 -12.89 23.79 -17.61
C ASN A 179 -13.73 23.44 -16.38
N PRO A 180 -14.21 22.19 -16.25
CA PRO A 180 -14.96 21.76 -15.09
C PRO A 180 -14.12 21.85 -13.82
N ASP A 181 -14.74 22.25 -12.72
CA ASP A 181 -14.11 22.25 -11.40
C ASP A 181 -14.06 20.83 -10.83
N TYR A 182 -15.14 20.06 -11.05
CA TYR A 182 -15.25 18.68 -10.58
C TYR A 182 -15.81 17.73 -11.63
N GLU A 183 -15.28 16.51 -11.61
CA GLU A 183 -15.90 15.33 -12.20
C GLU A 183 -16.65 14.56 -11.11
N LEU A 184 -17.88 14.19 -11.38
CA LEU A 184 -18.70 13.34 -10.54
C LEU A 184 -18.92 12.03 -11.26
N TYR A 185 -18.61 10.89 -10.63
CA TYR A 185 -18.96 9.59 -11.20
C TYR A 185 -19.55 8.67 -10.17
N VAL A 186 -20.49 7.83 -10.62
CA VAL A 186 -21.10 6.81 -9.79
C VAL A 186 -20.38 5.50 -10.03
N ALA A 187 -19.79 4.98 -8.96
CA ALA A 187 -19.21 3.67 -8.94
C ALA A 187 -20.04 2.69 -8.11
N GLU A 188 -19.83 1.40 -8.33
CA GLU A 188 -20.40 0.36 -7.48
C GLU A 188 -19.27 -0.46 -6.86
N VAL A 189 -19.39 -0.75 -5.57
CA VAL A 189 -18.51 -1.66 -4.82
C VAL A 189 -19.33 -2.86 -4.38
N SER A 190 -19.04 -4.04 -4.92
CA SER A 190 -19.77 -5.26 -4.60
C SER A 190 -19.56 -5.68 -3.14
N TYR A 191 -20.47 -6.48 -2.61
CA TYR A 191 -20.34 -6.97 -1.24
C TYR A 191 -19.15 -7.92 -1.05
N GLN A 192 -18.82 -8.72 -2.08
CA GLN A 192 -17.68 -9.62 -2.02
C GLN A 192 -16.36 -8.86 -2.05
N MET A 193 -16.24 -7.79 -2.85
CA MET A 193 -15.07 -6.90 -2.83
C MET A 193 -14.84 -6.29 -1.44
N LEU A 194 -15.92 -5.85 -0.77
CA LEU A 194 -15.83 -5.34 0.61
C LEU A 194 -15.25 -6.37 1.58
N LYS A 195 -15.55 -7.66 1.40
CA LYS A 195 -15.09 -8.77 2.26
C LYS A 195 -13.69 -9.26 1.96
N GLU A 196 -13.26 -9.22 0.70
CA GLU A 196 -11.96 -9.73 0.29
C GLU A 196 -10.86 -8.69 0.44
N GLN A 197 -11.22 -7.40 0.31
CA GLN A 197 -10.28 -6.31 0.44
C GLN A 197 -10.20 -5.86 1.90
N SER A 198 -9.20 -6.39 2.61
CA SER A 198 -8.95 -6.17 4.04
C SER A 198 -9.00 -4.71 4.52
N PHE A 199 -8.78 -3.73 3.65
CA PHE A 199 -8.89 -2.30 3.97
C PHE A 199 -10.32 -1.75 3.88
N LEU A 200 -11.18 -2.27 2.99
CA LEU A 200 -12.60 -1.91 2.95
C LEU A 200 -13.32 -2.52 4.16
N ILE A 201 -12.91 -3.71 4.60
CA ILE A 201 -13.43 -4.34 5.82
C ILE A 201 -13.31 -3.40 7.01
N HIS A 202 -12.15 -2.77 7.24
CA HIS A 202 -11.98 -1.89 8.40
C HIS A 202 -12.75 -0.57 8.29
N MET A 203 -13.04 -0.10 7.07
CA MET A 203 -13.83 1.11 6.81
C MET A 203 -15.33 0.88 6.99
N TYR A 204 -15.83 -0.33 6.68
CA TYR A 204 -17.28 -0.60 6.57
C TYR A 204 -17.81 -1.76 7.45
N GLU A 205 -16.99 -2.68 7.97
CA GLU A 205 -17.41 -3.81 8.82
C GLU A 205 -17.31 -3.49 10.33
N PRO A 206 -18.33 -2.82 10.87
CA PRO A 206 -19.30 -3.66 11.56
C PRO A 206 -20.72 -3.55 11.03
N THR A 207 -20.97 -2.66 10.06
CA THR A 207 -22.35 -2.24 9.71
C THR A 207 -22.78 -2.66 8.32
N GLN A 208 -21.85 -2.93 7.41
CA GLN A 208 -22.17 -3.11 6.00
C GLN A 208 -22.68 -4.53 5.70
N LYS A 209 -23.90 -4.61 5.16
CA LYS A 209 -24.59 -5.88 4.87
C LYS A 209 -24.87 -6.12 3.39
N ALA A 210 -24.60 -5.12 2.55
CA ALA A 210 -24.88 -5.14 1.11
C ALA A 210 -23.78 -4.41 0.32
N ALA A 211 -23.84 -4.53 -1.00
CA ALA A 211 -23.04 -3.74 -1.92
C ALA A 211 -23.28 -2.22 -1.73
N LEU A 212 -22.33 -1.41 -2.20
CA LEU A 212 -22.38 0.04 -2.12
C LEU A 212 -22.47 0.65 -3.52
N SER A 213 -23.29 1.69 -3.65
CA SER A 213 -23.19 2.65 -4.73
C SER A 213 -22.45 3.89 -4.21
N SER A 214 -21.32 4.21 -4.80
CA SER A 214 -20.42 5.29 -4.38
C SER A 214 -20.51 6.45 -5.38
N LEU A 215 -20.93 7.62 -4.93
CA LEU A 215 -20.79 8.86 -5.69
C LEU A 215 -19.42 9.46 -5.40
N HIS A 216 -18.55 9.43 -6.38
CA HIS A 216 -17.23 10.04 -6.34
C HIS A 216 -17.28 11.47 -6.83
N SER A 217 -16.48 12.32 -6.20
CA SER A 217 -16.23 13.71 -6.59
C SER A 217 -14.73 13.94 -6.69
N GLU A 218 -14.26 14.14 -7.91
CA GLU A 218 -12.86 14.43 -8.22
C GLU A 218 -12.68 15.91 -8.52
N CYS A 219 -11.72 16.54 -7.85
CA CYS A 219 -11.33 17.90 -8.17
C CYS A 219 -10.38 17.90 -9.37
N MET A 220 -10.81 18.53 -10.47
CA MET A 220 -10.10 18.53 -11.75
C MET A 220 -9.06 19.65 -11.85
N SER A 221 -9.20 20.69 -11.03
CA SER A 221 -8.42 21.93 -11.09
C SER A 221 -7.56 22.15 -9.84
N THR A 222 -6.89 21.08 -9.38
CA THR A 222 -6.05 21.14 -8.18
C THR A 222 -4.92 22.17 -8.34
N LYS A 223 -4.74 23.05 -7.35
CA LYS A 223 -3.67 24.06 -7.28
C LYS A 223 -2.43 23.57 -6.54
N SER A 224 -2.57 22.53 -5.73
CA SER A 224 -1.49 21.84 -5.05
C SER A 224 -0.49 21.28 -6.05
N ARG A 225 0.79 21.36 -5.72
CA ARG A 225 1.88 20.88 -6.58
C ARG A 225 2.79 19.95 -5.80
N GLY A 226 2.87 18.73 -6.30
CA GLY A 226 3.76 17.72 -5.80
C GLY A 226 5.18 17.85 -6.36
N LEU A 227 6.06 17.03 -5.78
CA LEU A 227 7.46 16.93 -6.12
C LEU A 227 7.86 15.46 -6.24
N LEU A 228 8.54 15.15 -7.33
CA LEU A 228 9.27 13.90 -7.54
C LEU A 228 10.75 14.17 -7.38
N SER A 229 11.42 13.27 -6.68
CA SER A 229 12.88 13.24 -6.61
C SER A 229 13.38 11.83 -6.88
N CYS A 230 14.54 11.74 -7.52
CA CYS A 230 15.17 10.48 -7.82
C CYS A 230 15.70 9.82 -6.54
N ASN A 231 15.79 8.50 -6.58
CA ASN A 231 16.62 7.73 -5.68
C ASN A 231 17.92 7.33 -6.42
N GLN A 232 18.94 6.82 -5.71
CA GLN A 232 20.27 6.49 -6.27
C GLN A 232 20.22 5.61 -7.53
N THR A 233 19.15 4.84 -7.71
CA THR A 233 19.00 3.85 -8.77
C THR A 233 17.52 3.78 -9.17
N ILE A 234 17.20 3.59 -10.46
CA ILE A 234 15.90 3.01 -10.82
C ILE A 234 16.01 1.51 -10.51
N LEU A 235 15.28 1.07 -9.49
CA LEU A 235 14.98 -0.34 -9.24
C LEU A 235 13.73 -0.72 -10.05
N ARG A 236 13.52 -2.02 -10.33
CA ARG A 236 12.25 -2.53 -10.86
C ARG A 236 11.06 -2.26 -9.93
N THR A 237 11.35 -1.85 -8.69
CA THR A 237 10.38 -1.32 -7.73
C THR A 237 10.35 0.21 -7.77
N PRO A 238 9.18 0.85 -7.62
CA PRO A 238 9.11 2.30 -7.67
C PRO A 238 9.94 2.89 -6.53
N SER A 239 11.04 3.51 -6.91
CA SER A 239 12.03 4.07 -6.00
C SER A 239 11.99 5.60 -6.03
N THR A 240 11.24 6.21 -6.96
CA THR A 240 10.99 7.64 -6.99
C THR A 240 10.39 8.08 -5.66
N LYS A 241 11.09 9.01 -4.98
CA LYS A 241 10.56 9.66 -3.80
C LYS A 241 9.47 10.62 -4.26
N TYR A 242 8.28 10.41 -3.73
CA TYR A 242 7.07 11.09 -4.13
C TYR A 242 6.55 11.93 -2.97
N ARG A 243 6.22 13.19 -3.27
CA ARG A 243 5.38 14.01 -2.40
C ARG A 243 4.25 14.56 -3.25
N SER A 244 3.04 14.05 -3.04
CA SER A 244 1.82 14.58 -3.67
C SER A 244 1.60 16.04 -3.31
N ASN A 245 1.87 16.38 -2.04
CA ASN A 245 1.57 17.68 -1.46
C ASN A 245 0.08 18.07 -1.62
N TYR A 246 -0.80 17.07 -1.56
CA TYR A 246 -2.25 17.29 -1.61
C TYR A 246 -2.66 18.28 -0.52
N TYR A 247 -3.62 19.16 -0.84
CA TYR A 247 -4.16 20.16 0.07
C TYR A 247 -3.14 21.20 0.59
N SER A 248 -1.96 21.28 -0.02
CA SER A 248 -0.97 22.33 0.29
C SER A 248 -1.45 23.72 -0.10
N ASN A 249 -2.36 23.80 -1.08
CA ASN A 249 -3.10 25.01 -1.36
C ASN A 249 -4.44 25.00 -0.61
N PRO A 250 -4.71 25.98 0.28
CA PRO A 250 -5.99 26.08 1.00
C PRO A 250 -7.21 26.20 0.10
N ASP A 251 -7.06 26.64 -1.15
CA ASP A 251 -8.17 26.69 -2.11
C ASP A 251 -8.58 25.30 -2.60
N ASP A 252 -7.69 24.30 -2.56
CA ASP A 252 -8.05 22.91 -2.90
C ASP A 252 -8.91 22.27 -1.81
N LEU A 253 -8.90 22.85 -0.61
CA LEU A 253 -9.78 22.46 0.50
C LEU A 253 -11.18 23.09 0.35
N LEU A 254 -11.70 23.19 -0.88
CA LEU A 254 -13.02 23.72 -1.23
C LEU A 254 -14.22 23.00 -0.57
N TRP A 255 -13.97 22.11 0.40
CA TRP A 255 -14.86 21.71 1.48
C TRP A 255 -15.30 22.87 2.42
N LYS A 256 -15.40 24.11 1.93
CA LYS A 256 -15.92 25.30 2.64
C LYS A 256 -17.42 25.20 2.99
N SER A 257 -17.98 24.00 3.06
CA SER A 257 -19.21 23.80 3.84
C SER A 257 -18.82 23.86 5.32
N GLU A 258 -19.63 24.51 6.15
CA GLU A 258 -19.43 24.50 7.61
C GLU A 258 -19.40 23.09 8.22
N ARG A 259 -19.79 22.07 7.45
CA ARG A 259 -19.89 20.65 7.85
C ARG A 259 -18.55 19.92 7.94
N CYS A 260 -17.46 20.47 7.39
CA CYS A 260 -16.12 19.84 7.44
C CYS A 260 -15.14 20.57 8.36
N LYS A 261 -15.64 21.51 9.18
CA LYS A 261 -14.86 22.10 10.28
C LYS A 261 -14.45 20.97 11.25
N GLY A 262 -13.16 20.66 11.30
CA GLY A 262 -12.58 19.62 12.17
C GLY A 262 -12.03 18.39 11.43
N THR A 263 -12.14 18.32 10.10
CA THR A 263 -11.48 17.28 9.30
C THR A 263 -9.97 17.50 9.28
N GLU A 264 -9.21 16.45 9.61
CA GLU A 264 -7.74 16.46 9.57
C GLU A 264 -7.26 15.54 8.44
N VAL A 265 -6.16 15.93 7.80
CA VAL A 265 -5.57 15.19 6.68
C VAL A 265 -4.40 14.34 7.18
N ALA A 266 -4.49 13.02 7.01
CA ALA A 266 -3.36 12.13 7.15
C ALA A 266 -2.58 12.08 5.83
N ASP A 267 -1.43 12.74 5.78
CA ASP A 267 -0.64 12.82 4.54
C ASP A 267 0.09 11.49 4.25
N ALA A 268 -0.36 10.81 3.20
CA ALA A 268 0.20 9.58 2.69
C ALA A 268 1.64 9.74 2.13
N SER A 269 2.11 10.99 1.93
CA SER A 269 3.50 11.29 1.57
C SER A 269 4.52 10.90 2.65
N VAL A 270 4.06 10.47 3.83
CA VAL A 270 4.90 9.77 4.82
C VAL A 270 5.49 8.47 4.27
N MET A 271 4.88 7.87 3.23
CA MET A 271 5.48 6.75 2.51
C MET A 271 6.79 7.20 1.82
N PRO A 272 7.94 6.59 2.14
CA PRO A 272 9.23 7.01 1.59
C PRO A 272 9.39 6.69 0.09
N SER A 273 8.55 5.81 -0.45
CA SER A 273 8.52 5.38 -1.85
C SER A 273 7.12 4.90 -2.22
N ILE A 274 6.76 5.00 -3.51
CA ILE A 274 5.49 4.46 -4.01
C ILE A 274 5.60 2.92 -4.06
N PRO A 275 4.66 2.15 -3.49
CA PRO A 275 4.64 0.69 -3.64
C PRO A 275 4.34 0.32 -5.10
N SER A 276 4.81 -0.86 -5.54
CA SER A 276 4.52 -1.38 -6.89
C SER A 276 3.05 -1.80 -7.09
N GLY A 277 2.27 -1.87 -6.02
CA GLY A 277 0.84 -2.19 -6.03
C GLY A 277 -0.07 -0.97 -5.87
N ASN A 278 -1.36 -1.21 -5.69
CA ASN A 278 -2.36 -0.16 -5.49
C ASN A 278 -2.01 0.71 -4.26
N THR A 279 -1.81 2.00 -4.47
CA THR A 279 -1.43 2.98 -3.44
C THR A 279 -2.56 3.35 -2.51
N PHE A 280 -3.81 3.01 -2.85
CA PHE A 280 -4.99 3.25 -2.04
C PHE A 280 -4.90 2.54 -0.69
N VAL A 281 -4.55 1.24 -0.69
CA VAL A 281 -4.49 0.40 0.52
C VAL A 281 -3.55 0.97 1.60
N PRO A 282 -2.26 1.22 1.31
CA PRO A 282 -1.36 1.79 2.31
C PRO A 282 -1.76 3.21 2.73
N THR A 283 -2.40 3.99 1.85
CA THR A 283 -2.94 5.31 2.19
C THR A 283 -4.07 5.23 3.21
N VAL A 284 -5.00 4.28 3.04
CA VAL A 284 -6.08 4.02 4.01
C VAL A 284 -5.50 3.57 5.35
N MET A 285 -4.55 2.64 5.36
CA MET A 285 -3.90 2.17 6.59
C MET A 285 -3.19 3.30 7.37
N ILE A 286 -2.58 4.26 6.66
CA ILE A 286 -1.99 5.47 7.27
C ILE A 286 -3.08 6.33 7.90
N GLY A 287 -4.19 6.54 7.19
CA GLY A 287 -5.37 7.24 7.70
C GLY A 287 -5.92 6.59 8.98
N GLU A 288 -6.14 5.28 8.97
CA GLU A 288 -6.61 4.51 10.13
C GLU A 288 -5.62 4.59 11.29
N LYS A 289 -4.32 4.45 11.02
CA LYS A 289 -3.31 4.54 12.07
C LYS A 289 -3.26 5.95 12.66
N ALA A 290 -3.38 7.00 11.85
CA ALA A 290 -3.45 8.38 12.33
C ALA A 290 -4.69 8.59 13.22
N ALA A 291 -5.85 8.09 12.80
CA ALA A 291 -7.08 8.11 13.59
C ALA A 291 -6.93 7.33 14.91
N ALA A 292 -6.34 6.13 14.88
CA ALA A 292 -6.12 5.28 16.04
C ALA A 292 -5.09 5.88 17.01
N VAL A 293 -3.99 6.46 16.52
CA VAL A 293 -2.97 7.15 17.33
C VAL A 293 -3.60 8.34 18.04
N LYS A 294 -4.48 9.09 17.36
CA LYS A 294 -5.24 10.16 17.99
C LYS A 294 -6.17 9.63 19.10
N GLN A 295 -6.78 8.46 18.92
CA GLN A 295 -7.55 7.79 19.97
C GLN A 295 -6.67 7.26 21.13
N THR A 296 -5.43 6.81 20.86
CA THR A 296 -4.53 6.22 21.88
C THR A 296 -3.78 7.26 22.72
N ILE A 297 -3.44 8.43 22.15
CA ILE A 297 -2.85 9.55 22.89
C ILE A 297 -3.80 10.02 24.02
N ASN A 298 -5.09 9.70 23.90
CA ASN A 298 -6.11 9.98 24.90
C ASN A 298 -6.40 8.85 25.92
N CYS A 299 -5.61 7.76 26.03
CA CYS A 299 -5.99 6.63 26.90
C CYS A 299 -4.96 5.98 27.87
N VAL A 300 -3.72 6.47 28.09
CA VAL A 300 -2.73 5.73 28.94
C VAL A 300 -2.37 6.40 30.28
N LYS A 301 -2.74 5.73 31.39
CA LYS A 301 -1.91 5.54 32.61
C LYS A 301 -2.19 4.13 33.17
N ASP A 302 -1.13 3.40 33.52
CA ASP A 302 -1.18 2.07 34.15
C ASP A 302 -1.44 2.18 35.66
N ASP A 303 -2.52 1.55 36.14
CA ASP A 303 -2.84 1.32 37.56
C ASP A 303 -3.16 -0.19 37.74
N PRO A 304 -2.49 -0.93 38.66
CA PRO A 304 -2.75 -2.35 38.91
C PRO A 304 -4.13 -2.64 39.52
N HIS A 305 -4.90 -1.62 39.88
CA HIS A 305 -6.31 -1.71 40.26
C HIS A 305 -7.22 -1.18 39.16
N CYS A 306 -6.90 -1.44 37.89
CA CYS A 306 -7.66 -0.97 36.75
C CYS A 306 -9.12 -1.46 36.80
N TYR A 307 -9.96 -0.66 37.44
CA TYR A 307 -11.41 -0.82 37.51
C TYR A 307 -12.06 -0.69 36.12
N ASP A 308 -11.33 -0.50 35.02
CA ASP A 308 -11.95 -0.16 33.73
C ASP A 308 -12.55 -1.37 33.01
N GLU A 309 -12.04 -2.60 33.18
CA GLU A 309 -12.73 -3.79 32.65
C GLU A 309 -13.97 -4.10 33.47
N ASP A 310 -13.87 -4.04 34.81
CA ASP A 310 -15.01 -4.22 35.71
C ASP A 310 -16.04 -3.09 35.57
N LYS A 311 -15.61 -1.83 35.38
CA LYS A 311 -16.48 -0.68 35.07
C LYS A 311 -16.99 -0.71 33.64
N ALA A 312 -16.24 -1.22 32.67
CA ALA A 312 -16.75 -1.39 31.31
C ALA A 312 -17.80 -2.49 31.30
N LEU A 313 -17.64 -3.54 32.10
CA LEU A 313 -18.63 -4.60 32.29
C LEU A 313 -19.83 -4.12 33.12
N GLU A 314 -19.63 -3.32 34.17
CA GLU A 314 -20.69 -2.63 34.91
C GLU A 314 -21.46 -1.68 33.98
N ASN A 315 -20.77 -0.83 33.22
CA ASN A 315 -21.38 0.13 32.30
C ASN A 315 -22.04 -0.59 31.11
N PHE A 316 -21.49 -1.70 30.65
CA PHE A 316 -22.16 -2.61 29.71
C PHE A 316 -23.45 -3.16 30.34
N ASN A 317 -23.41 -3.70 31.56
CA ASN A 317 -24.58 -4.27 32.23
C ASN A 317 -25.64 -3.22 32.62
N GLU A 318 -25.23 -2.00 32.95
CA GLU A 318 -26.11 -0.88 33.29
C GLU A 318 -26.75 -0.24 32.05
N THR A 319 -26.05 -0.26 30.90
CA THR A 319 -26.52 0.40 29.68
C THR A 319 -27.08 -0.57 28.65
N VAL A 320 -26.89 -1.88 28.84
CA VAL A 320 -27.50 -2.91 27.99
C VAL A 320 -28.99 -3.02 28.24
N SER A 321 -29.79 -2.67 27.24
CA SER A 321 -31.24 -2.87 27.28
C SER A 321 -31.72 -3.58 26.02
N PHE A 322 -32.69 -4.49 26.19
CA PHE A 322 -33.35 -5.18 25.10
C PHE A 322 -34.73 -4.56 24.88
N LYS A 323 -34.87 -3.74 23.84
CA LYS A 323 -36.14 -3.14 23.44
C LYS A 323 -36.35 -3.34 21.95
N ASN A 324 -37.47 -3.95 21.57
CA ASN A 324 -37.91 -4.16 20.19
C ASN A 324 -36.87 -4.84 19.28
N ASN A 325 -36.08 -5.76 19.84
CA ASN A 325 -35.15 -6.64 19.12
C ASN A 325 -34.18 -5.86 18.19
N PRO A 326 -33.26 -5.07 18.77
CA PRO A 326 -32.01 -5.65 19.31
C PRO A 326 -31.53 -5.06 20.66
N TYR A 327 -30.41 -5.58 21.17
CA TYR A 327 -29.70 -5.03 22.33
C TYR A 327 -29.05 -3.68 22.01
N THR A 328 -29.07 -2.74 22.94
CA THR A 328 -28.42 -1.42 22.80
C THR A 328 -27.48 -1.14 23.98
N ILE A 329 -26.28 -0.59 23.75
CA ILE A 329 -25.21 -0.29 24.74
C ILE A 329 -24.53 1.05 24.46
N SER A 330 -23.98 1.71 25.48
CA SER A 330 -23.21 2.96 25.37
C SER A 330 -21.67 2.74 25.31
N ILE A 331 -20.93 3.64 24.63
CA ILE A 331 -19.49 3.50 24.31
C ILE A 331 -18.56 3.97 25.48
N PRO A 332 -17.47 3.24 25.81
CA PRO A 332 -16.71 3.46 27.06
C PRO A 332 -15.46 4.35 26.90
N TRP A 333 -15.62 5.65 26.61
CA TRP A 333 -14.47 6.57 26.46
C TRP A 333 -13.85 7.01 27.81
N LYS A 334 -12.50 7.06 27.89
CA LYS A 334 -11.76 7.69 29.01
C LYS A 334 -11.85 9.21 28.90
N LYS A 335 -12.32 9.86 29.96
CA LYS A 335 -12.70 11.28 29.92
C LYS A 335 -11.52 12.28 29.97
N ASN A 336 -10.29 11.87 30.29
CA ASN A 336 -9.09 12.74 30.40
C ASN A 336 -7.78 11.98 30.15
N CYS A 337 -6.82 12.53 29.37
CA CYS A 337 -5.50 11.92 29.19
C CYS A 337 -4.31 12.89 29.06
N ASN A 338 -3.11 12.43 29.44
CA ASN A 338 -1.86 13.20 29.52
C ASN A 338 -0.73 12.60 28.62
N GLN A 339 0.34 13.38 28.34
CA GLN A 339 1.46 13.09 27.41
C GLN A 339 2.28 11.79 27.69
N LEU A 340 2.82 11.18 26.61
CA LEU A 340 3.63 9.94 26.56
C LEU A 340 5.09 10.12 27.08
N GLY A 341 5.72 9.04 27.59
CA GLY A 341 7.08 9.03 28.18
C GLY A 341 8.22 8.47 27.29
N ASP A 342 9.48 8.61 27.73
CA ASP A 342 10.75 8.21 27.05
C ASP A 342 10.92 6.66 26.91
N ASN A 343 11.43 6.20 25.77
CA ASN A 343 11.59 4.77 25.43
C ASN A 343 13.06 4.26 25.36
N TYR A 344 14.06 5.05 25.78
CA TYR A 344 15.51 4.73 25.67
C TYR A 344 15.89 3.32 26.15
N TYR A 345 15.46 2.98 27.38
CA TYR A 345 15.82 1.72 28.03
C TYR A 345 15.42 0.50 27.19
N VAL A 346 14.28 0.58 26.49
CA VAL A 346 13.78 -0.50 25.63
C VAL A 346 14.66 -0.68 24.39
N ALA A 347 15.09 0.42 23.76
CA ALA A 347 15.98 0.37 22.61
C ALA A 347 17.36 -0.18 22.98
N GLU A 348 17.95 0.27 24.10
CA GLU A 348 19.27 -0.19 24.56
C GLU A 348 19.28 -1.69 24.88
N LYS A 349 18.25 -2.18 25.60
CA LYS A 349 18.13 -3.61 25.94
C LYS A 349 18.08 -4.51 24.70
N ARG A 350 17.43 -4.05 23.63
CA ARG A 350 17.33 -4.78 22.36
C ARG A 350 18.67 -4.82 21.62
N LEU A 351 19.39 -3.71 21.58
CA LEU A 351 20.74 -3.65 20.98
C LEU A 351 21.71 -4.62 21.67
N LYS A 352 21.78 -4.61 23.01
CA LYS A 352 22.59 -5.56 23.79
C LYS A 352 22.23 -7.03 23.53
N GLY A 353 20.98 -7.30 23.14
CA GLY A 353 20.53 -8.64 22.75
C GLY A 353 21.05 -9.04 21.36
N LEU A 354 21.04 -8.09 20.41
CA LEU A 354 21.55 -8.29 19.06
C LEU A 354 23.07 -8.50 19.03
N GLU A 355 23.83 -7.71 19.79
CA GLU A 355 25.28 -7.85 19.92
C GLU A 355 25.69 -9.23 20.45
N ARG A 356 24.95 -9.75 21.43
CA ARG A 356 25.17 -11.11 21.94
C ARG A 356 25.01 -12.16 20.84
N LYS A 357 24.03 -12.02 19.94
CA LYS A 357 23.85 -12.96 18.82
C LYS A 357 24.97 -12.87 17.79
N MET A 358 25.39 -11.65 17.45
CA MET A 358 26.49 -11.42 16.51
C MET A 358 27.81 -12.03 16.99
N LYS A 359 28.06 -12.06 18.30
CA LYS A 359 29.24 -12.74 18.87
C LYS A 359 29.29 -14.23 18.56
N PHE A 360 28.16 -14.89 18.36
CA PHE A 360 28.07 -16.31 18.04
C PHE A 360 27.86 -16.59 16.55
N ASP A 361 27.52 -15.58 15.75
CA ASP A 361 27.30 -15.70 14.30
C ASP A 361 28.03 -14.56 13.56
N ASN A 362 29.25 -14.86 13.13
CA ASN A 362 30.12 -13.92 12.44
C ASN A 362 29.55 -13.50 11.07
N SER A 363 28.76 -14.36 10.41
CA SER A 363 28.14 -14.03 9.12
C SER A 363 27.07 -12.95 9.29
N LEU A 364 26.29 -13.02 10.37
CA LEU A 364 25.31 -12.02 10.74
C LEU A 364 25.98 -10.69 11.11
N TYR A 365 27.07 -10.75 11.87
CA TYR A 365 27.85 -9.55 12.18
C TYR A 365 28.32 -8.83 10.93
N LEU A 366 28.89 -9.55 9.95
CA LEU A 366 29.38 -8.97 8.71
C LEU A 366 28.25 -8.31 7.91
N LYS A 367 27.13 -9.02 7.69
CA LYS A 367 25.96 -8.46 6.99
C LYS A 367 25.44 -7.19 7.67
N TYR A 368 25.37 -7.19 9.01
CA TYR A 368 24.86 -6.06 9.77
C TYR A 368 25.81 -4.87 9.80
N ARG A 369 27.10 -5.13 9.93
CA ARG A 369 28.17 -4.14 9.83
C ARG A 369 28.12 -3.48 8.46
N ASP A 370 27.99 -4.27 7.40
CA ASP A 370 28.00 -3.76 6.03
C ASP A 370 26.79 -2.86 5.79
N ILE A 371 25.60 -3.23 6.27
CA ILE A 371 24.39 -2.38 6.22
C ILE A 371 24.55 -1.10 7.05
N LEU A 372 25.09 -1.17 8.27
CA LEU A 372 25.27 0.02 9.10
C LEU A 372 26.35 0.96 8.57
N ASN A 373 27.44 0.41 8.02
CA ASN A 373 28.46 1.19 7.35
C ASN A 373 27.88 1.84 6.11
N GLU A 374 27.06 1.11 5.35
CA GLU A 374 26.31 1.67 4.24
C GLU A 374 25.40 2.81 4.71
N TYR A 375 24.71 2.68 5.85
CA TYR A 375 23.86 3.75 6.40
C TYR A 375 24.65 4.96 6.90
N LEU A 376 25.84 4.76 7.47
CA LEU A 376 26.76 5.81 7.88
C LEU A 376 27.37 6.53 6.67
N GLU A 377 27.77 5.78 5.64
CA GLU A 377 28.28 6.34 4.38
C GLU A 377 27.21 7.10 3.60
N GLN A 378 25.94 6.76 3.82
CA GLN A 378 24.78 7.40 3.20
C GLN A 378 24.17 8.53 4.03
N ASP A 379 24.77 8.89 5.18
CA ASP A 379 24.24 9.87 6.14
C ASP A 379 22.77 9.61 6.55
N ILE A 380 22.31 8.36 6.46
CA ILE A 380 20.99 7.92 6.93
C ILE A 380 20.99 7.88 8.46
N VAL A 381 22.14 7.47 8.99
CA VAL A 381 22.46 7.58 10.40
C VAL A 381 23.78 8.31 10.50
N GLU A 382 23.93 9.14 11.52
CA GLU A 382 25.20 9.77 11.84
C GLU A 382 25.71 9.23 13.17
N LYS A 383 27.03 9.28 13.36
CA LYS A 383 27.60 8.92 14.65
C LYS A 383 27.41 10.10 15.61
N VAL A 384 26.46 9.96 16.53
CA VAL A 384 26.21 10.96 17.56
C VAL A 384 27.40 11.01 18.53
N SER A 385 28.03 12.19 18.65
CA SER A 385 29.25 12.41 19.43
C SER A 385 29.01 12.72 20.91
N ASP A 386 27.80 13.14 21.29
CA ASP A 386 27.42 13.47 22.66
C ASP A 386 26.24 12.60 23.11
N THR A 387 26.39 11.92 24.24
CA THR A 387 25.37 11.00 24.81
C THR A 387 24.49 11.69 25.85
N SER A 388 24.69 12.97 26.12
CA SER A 388 23.88 13.72 27.07
C SER A 388 22.51 14.09 26.46
N LYS A 389 21.42 13.79 27.19
CA LYS A 389 20.04 14.03 26.73
C LYS A 389 19.77 15.54 26.60
N PRO A 390 19.18 16.03 25.49
CA PRO A 390 18.76 17.43 25.40
C PRO A 390 17.66 17.72 26.43
N LEU A 391 17.92 18.68 27.33
CA LEU A 391 17.09 18.99 28.52
C LEU A 391 15.66 19.50 28.25
N ASN A 392 15.26 19.76 27.00
CA ASN A 392 14.01 20.48 26.69
C ASN A 392 13.04 19.78 25.70
N LYS A 393 13.28 18.53 25.26
CA LYS A 393 12.32 17.77 24.43
C LYS A 393 12.39 16.26 24.69
N PRO A 394 11.26 15.52 24.64
CA PRO A 394 11.29 14.06 24.75
C PRO A 394 11.98 13.44 23.53
N VAL A 395 13.00 12.61 23.78
CA VAL A 395 13.75 11.88 22.76
C VAL A 395 13.26 10.44 22.72
N TYR A 396 13.03 9.91 21.51
CA TYR A 396 12.59 8.54 21.30
C TYR A 396 13.62 7.79 20.44
N TYR A 397 13.89 6.55 20.82
CA TYR A 397 14.94 5.71 20.25
C TYR A 397 14.34 4.57 19.43
N LEU A 398 14.94 4.31 18.26
CA LEU A 398 14.52 3.22 17.39
C LEU A 398 15.21 1.90 17.81
N PRO A 399 14.45 0.84 18.11
CA PRO A 399 15.03 -0.46 18.43
C PRO A 399 15.48 -1.21 17.17
N HIS A 400 16.74 -1.64 17.12
CA HIS A 400 17.32 -2.38 16.00
C HIS A 400 16.87 -3.87 15.95
N GLN A 401 16.48 -4.37 14.76
CA GLN A 401 16.13 -5.77 14.49
C GLN A 401 16.56 -6.20 13.07
N ALA A 402 17.02 -7.45 12.90
CA ALA A 402 17.39 -8.00 11.59
C ALA A 402 16.17 -8.64 10.89
N VAL A 403 16.02 -8.41 9.58
CA VAL A 403 15.02 -9.01 8.69
C VAL A 403 15.79 -9.81 7.62
N TYR A 404 15.36 -11.05 7.35
CA TYR A 404 16.00 -11.96 6.38
C TYR A 404 14.96 -12.42 5.36
N GLU A 405 15.39 -12.69 4.13
CA GLU A 405 14.52 -13.14 3.03
C GLU A 405 15.17 -14.38 2.37
N GLU A 406 14.64 -15.58 2.67
CA GLU A 406 15.08 -16.87 2.12
C GLU A 406 13.84 -17.80 1.98
N GLU A 407 13.06 -17.75 0.89
CA GLU A 407 11.96 -18.70 0.64
C GLU A 407 11.92 -19.15 -0.84
N ARG A 408 11.94 -20.47 -1.11
CA ARG A 408 11.86 -21.10 -2.46
C ARG A 408 10.65 -22.04 -2.55
N ILE A 409 9.64 -21.65 -3.33
CA ILE A 409 8.62 -22.54 -3.88
C ILE A 409 9.13 -23.03 -5.24
N GLN A 410 9.07 -24.34 -5.51
CA GLN A 410 9.46 -24.95 -6.78
C GLN A 410 8.22 -25.57 -7.45
N TRP A 411 8.07 -25.39 -8.77
CA TRP A 411 7.01 -25.99 -9.56
C TRP A 411 7.65 -26.97 -10.55
N ASP A 412 7.22 -28.22 -10.51
CA ASP A 412 7.56 -29.23 -11.51
C ASP A 412 6.49 -29.20 -12.62
N PHE A 413 6.93 -28.87 -13.83
CA PHE A 413 6.08 -28.69 -15.00
C PHE A 413 5.73 -30.01 -15.70
N GLN A 414 6.41 -31.11 -15.37
CA GLN A 414 6.16 -32.40 -16.03
C GLN A 414 4.95 -33.13 -15.45
N ASP A 415 4.73 -32.98 -14.15
CA ASP A 415 3.61 -33.57 -13.43
C ASP A 415 2.65 -32.55 -12.80
N ASP A 416 2.89 -31.25 -13.08
CA ASP A 416 2.12 -30.10 -12.58
C ASP A 416 2.03 -30.07 -11.04
N SER A 417 3.16 -30.36 -10.38
CA SER A 417 3.24 -30.41 -8.92
C SER A 417 4.04 -29.25 -8.34
N LEU A 418 3.50 -28.60 -7.31
CA LEU A 418 4.22 -27.60 -6.52
C LEU A 418 4.89 -28.28 -5.33
N SER A 419 6.21 -28.14 -5.24
CA SER A 419 7.04 -28.65 -4.15
C SER A 419 7.71 -27.50 -3.39
N ILE A 420 7.83 -27.64 -2.08
CA ILE A 420 8.38 -26.61 -1.21
C ILE A 420 9.50 -27.21 -0.41
N GLU A 421 10.65 -26.54 -0.44
CA GLU A 421 11.84 -27.01 0.25
C GLU A 421 11.65 -26.76 1.76
N THR A 422 11.30 -27.80 2.51
CA THR A 422 11.08 -27.74 3.97
C THR A 422 12.35 -28.03 4.78
N ALA A 423 13.51 -28.23 4.14
CA ALA A 423 14.76 -28.55 4.82
C ALA A 423 15.14 -27.52 5.89
N TRP A 424 14.87 -26.23 5.64
CA TRP A 424 15.06 -25.15 6.63
C TRP A 424 14.10 -25.27 7.81
N VAL A 425 12.86 -25.74 7.60
CA VAL A 425 11.90 -26.02 8.67
C VAL A 425 12.48 -27.14 9.52
N THR A 426 12.82 -28.27 8.92
CA THR A 426 13.40 -29.43 9.62
C THR A 426 14.70 -29.08 10.37
N GLU A 427 15.56 -28.23 9.82
CA GLU A 427 16.79 -27.77 10.49
C GLU A 427 16.53 -26.73 11.60
N PHE A 428 15.56 -25.84 11.40
CA PHE A 428 15.11 -24.87 12.42
C PHE A 428 14.46 -25.57 13.62
N LEU A 429 13.70 -26.64 13.37
CA LEU A 429 13.03 -27.46 14.38
C LEU A 429 13.99 -28.28 15.24
N LYS A 430 15.14 -28.69 14.69
CA LYS A 430 16.18 -29.41 15.45
C LYS A 430 16.87 -28.56 16.53
N ARG A 431 16.74 -27.23 16.48
CA ARG A 431 17.59 -26.31 17.26
C ARG A 431 16.93 -25.72 18.53
N LYS A 432 15.66 -26.00 18.84
CA LYS A 432 14.96 -25.41 20.00
C LYS A 432 13.94 -26.33 20.65
N LYS A 433 13.62 -26.02 21.92
CA LYS A 433 12.45 -26.55 22.62
C LYS A 433 11.17 -26.10 21.91
N ASN A 434 10.27 -27.05 21.66
CA ASN A 434 8.96 -26.77 21.10
C ASN A 434 8.14 -26.01 22.17
N THR A 435 7.85 -24.74 21.90
CA THR A 435 7.11 -23.82 22.77
C THR A 435 6.09 -23.04 21.95
N LYS A 436 5.11 -22.42 22.61
CA LYS A 436 4.11 -21.58 21.91
C LYS A 436 4.77 -20.44 21.11
N ARG A 437 5.81 -19.80 21.67
CA ARG A 437 6.59 -18.76 20.97
C ARG A 437 7.32 -19.34 19.76
N PHE A 438 7.86 -20.54 19.88
CA PHE A 438 8.57 -21.20 18.80
C PHE A 438 7.64 -21.49 17.62
N ILE A 439 6.46 -22.07 17.87
CA ILE A 439 5.45 -22.32 16.82
C ILE A 439 5.04 -21.00 16.12
N LEU A 440 4.82 -19.93 16.88
CA LEU A 440 4.45 -18.64 16.29
C LEU A 440 5.58 -18.06 15.42
N GLN A 441 6.84 -18.22 15.86
CA GLN A 441 8.01 -17.82 15.07
C GLN A 441 8.12 -18.62 13.77
N THR A 442 7.80 -19.91 13.80
CA THR A 442 7.75 -20.73 12.59
C THR A 442 6.65 -20.27 11.64
N ALA A 443 5.44 -20.04 12.16
CA ALA A 443 4.31 -19.57 11.34
C ALA A 443 4.56 -18.19 10.71
N GLY A 444 5.22 -17.28 11.43
CA GLY A 444 5.56 -15.94 10.92
C GLY A 444 6.72 -15.92 9.92
N LYS A 445 7.42 -17.04 9.74
CA LYS A 445 8.48 -17.23 8.73
C LYS A 445 7.98 -17.90 7.45
N MET A 446 6.67 -18.06 7.31
CA MET A 446 6.08 -18.68 6.14
C MET A 446 5.31 -17.62 5.37
N TYR A 447 5.81 -17.24 4.21
CA TYR A 447 5.17 -16.27 3.33
C TYR A 447 4.38 -17.02 2.24
N ASP A 448 3.05 -16.99 2.37
CA ASP A 448 2.13 -17.69 1.45
C ASP A 448 1.08 -16.74 0.86
N PRO A 449 1.49 -15.83 -0.04
CA PRO A 449 0.57 -14.85 -0.62
C PRO A 449 -0.48 -15.49 -1.54
N LEU A 450 -0.27 -16.73 -1.98
CA LEU A 450 -1.13 -17.45 -2.94
C LEU A 450 -1.94 -18.59 -2.30
N GLY A 451 -1.79 -18.83 -0.99
CA GLY A 451 -2.50 -19.89 -0.28
C GLY A 451 -2.04 -21.32 -0.62
N LEU A 452 -0.90 -21.48 -1.28
CA LEU A 452 -0.41 -22.77 -1.78
C LEU A 452 0.10 -23.68 -0.65
N ILE A 453 0.49 -23.11 0.50
CA ILE A 453 0.80 -23.85 1.74
C ILE A 453 -0.29 -23.71 2.80
N MET A 454 -1.50 -23.29 2.41
CA MET A 454 -2.66 -23.23 3.28
C MET A 454 -2.89 -24.53 4.07
N PRO A 455 -2.77 -25.76 3.49
CA PRO A 455 -2.95 -27.00 4.25
C PRO A 455 -1.99 -27.13 5.45
N PHE A 456 -0.82 -26.49 5.40
CA PHE A 456 0.16 -26.46 6.48
C PHE A 456 -0.02 -25.25 7.41
N THR A 457 -0.20 -24.04 6.86
CA THR A 457 -0.40 -22.80 7.65
C THR A 457 -1.67 -22.85 8.50
N VAL A 458 -2.74 -23.45 7.99
CA VAL A 458 -4.02 -23.59 8.71
C VAL A 458 -3.87 -24.49 9.93
N ARG A 459 -3.13 -25.60 9.81
CA ARG A 459 -2.86 -26.52 10.92
C ARG A 459 -2.02 -25.85 12.02
N LEU A 460 -1.01 -25.07 11.63
CA LEU A 460 -0.23 -24.23 12.55
C LEU A 460 -1.11 -23.21 13.30
N LYS A 461 -2.05 -22.56 12.59
CA LYS A 461 -3.01 -21.63 13.20
C LYS A 461 -3.94 -22.35 14.18
N PHE A 462 -4.41 -23.56 13.86
CA PHE A 462 -5.19 -24.39 14.78
C PHE A 462 -4.39 -24.80 16.02
N LEU A 463 -3.15 -25.24 15.85
CA LEU A 463 -2.27 -25.58 16.98
C LEU A 463 -2.01 -24.36 17.88
N LEU A 464 -1.71 -23.20 17.30
CA LEU A 464 -1.59 -21.94 18.05
C LEU A 464 -2.87 -21.65 18.82
N ARG A 465 -4.04 -21.76 18.18
CA ARG A 465 -5.34 -21.56 18.83
C ARG A 465 -5.53 -22.50 20.03
N LYS A 466 -5.20 -23.80 19.92
CA LYS A 466 -5.23 -24.75 21.04
C LYS A 466 -4.34 -24.28 22.19
N LEU A 467 -3.09 -23.89 21.90
CA LEU A 467 -2.13 -23.42 22.90
C LEU A 467 -2.56 -22.11 23.58
N TRP A 468 -3.25 -21.24 22.86
CA TRP A 468 -3.87 -20.03 23.40
C TRP A 468 -5.01 -20.34 24.37
N LEU A 469 -5.90 -21.26 23.99
CA LEU A 469 -7.01 -21.69 24.84
C LEU A 469 -6.53 -22.39 26.13
N MET A 470 -5.43 -23.13 26.04
CA MET A 470 -4.78 -23.75 27.21
C MET A 470 -4.05 -22.74 28.11
N LYS A 471 -4.03 -21.46 27.74
CA LYS A 471 -3.29 -20.39 28.44
C LYS A 471 -1.82 -20.74 28.67
N LEU A 472 -1.22 -21.54 27.77
CA LEU A 472 0.16 -21.98 27.91
C LEU A 472 1.10 -20.75 27.89
N PRO A 473 2.01 -20.58 28.85
CA PRO A 473 2.99 -19.50 28.82
C PRO A 473 3.84 -19.55 27.54
N TRP A 474 4.29 -18.39 27.07
CA TRP A 474 4.99 -18.26 25.79
C TRP A 474 6.17 -19.20 25.59
N ASP A 475 6.94 -19.41 26.66
CA ASP A 475 8.20 -20.17 26.64
C ASP A 475 8.09 -21.51 27.38
N ALA A 476 6.87 -21.91 27.77
CA ALA A 476 6.63 -23.23 28.32
C ALA A 476 6.69 -24.28 27.19
N GLU A 477 7.27 -25.44 27.51
CA GLU A 477 7.28 -26.59 26.60
C GLU A 477 5.86 -27.01 26.27
N LEU A 478 5.66 -27.47 25.02
CA LEU A 478 4.37 -27.98 24.61
C LEU A 478 4.00 -29.20 25.47
N PRO A 479 2.71 -29.31 25.86
CA PRO A 479 2.14 -30.55 26.37
C PRO A 479 2.50 -31.72 25.44
N SER A 480 2.75 -32.91 26.00
CA SER A 480 3.30 -34.05 25.25
C SER A 480 2.44 -34.44 24.04
N ASP A 481 1.12 -34.40 24.19
CA ASP A 481 0.13 -34.64 23.13
C ASP A 481 0.26 -33.66 21.95
N LEU A 482 0.41 -32.36 22.25
CA LEU A 482 0.60 -31.32 21.24
C LEU A 482 2.01 -31.29 20.68
N ASN A 483 3.00 -31.69 21.47
CA ASN A 483 4.37 -31.85 21.02
C ASN A 483 4.48 -33.02 20.04
N ASP A 484 3.76 -34.11 20.28
CA ASP A 484 3.71 -35.27 19.39
C ASP A 484 2.92 -34.94 18.11
N GLU A 485 1.77 -34.27 18.22
CA GLU A 485 1.02 -33.72 17.07
C GLU A 485 1.91 -32.82 16.20
N TRP A 486 2.68 -31.93 16.83
CA TRP A 486 3.63 -31.04 16.17
C TRP A 486 4.81 -31.79 15.52
N SER A 487 5.37 -32.79 16.22
CA SER A 487 6.55 -33.53 15.78
C SER A 487 6.24 -34.55 14.67
N GLN A 488 4.98 -34.99 14.53
CA GLN A 488 4.54 -35.84 13.42
C GLN A 488 4.32 -35.06 12.11
N TRP A 489 4.15 -33.74 12.18
CA TRP A 489 3.91 -32.88 11.01
C TRP A 489 5.18 -32.33 10.37
N CYS A 490 6.29 -32.44 11.09
CA CYS A 490 7.60 -31.92 10.72
C CYS A 490 8.58 -33.05 10.43
#